data_AF-A0AAQ0U9K5-F1
#
_entry.id   AF-A0AAQ0U9K5-F1
#
_cell.length_a   1.000
_cell.length_b   1.000
_cell.length_c   1.000
_cell.angle_alpha   90.00
_cell.angle_beta   90.00
_cell.angle_gamma   90.00
#
_symmetry.space_group_name_H-M   'P 1'
#
loop_
_entity.id
_entity.type
_entity.pdbx_description
1 polymer ?
#
loop_
_entity_poly.entity_id
_entity_poly.type
_entity_poly.pdbx_seq_one_letter_code
_entity_poly.pdbx_strand_id
1 'polypeptide(L)'
;MSTFAERLRHLFDTVHPRGRGPYTQTEVVDIIRFGGGKMTTGYMSQLLSGKRQSPGVETVRDICNVFHVPMDYFSDEETYELVKHTIAWIQDVRDSDREQVAARAYDPFRKMMQSDDD
;
A
#
# COMPACT_ATOMS: atom_id res chain seq x y z
N MET A 1 2.25 5.14 20.52
CA MET A 1 2.79 3.85 20.03
C MET A 1 1.69 3.16 19.25
N SER A 2 1.83 3.11 17.93
CA SER A 2 0.94 2.35 17.06
C SER A 2 1.17 0.85 17.23
N THR A 3 0.11 0.04 17.21
CA THR A 3 0.17 -1.42 17.24
C THR A 3 0.68 -2.00 15.92
N PHE A 4 1.17 -3.25 15.95
CA PHE A 4 1.56 -3.99 14.75
C PHE A 4 0.45 -4.01 13.69
N ALA A 5 -0.81 -4.22 14.13
CA ALA A 5 -1.97 -4.26 13.25
C ALA A 5 -2.22 -2.92 12.55
N GLU A 6 -2.04 -1.80 13.25
CA GLU A 6 -2.16 -0.46 12.67
C GLU A 6 -1.07 -0.19 11.64
N ARG A 7 0.19 -0.50 11.98
CA ARG A 7 1.33 -0.35 11.06
C ARG A 7 1.18 -1.23 9.81
N LEU A 8 0.64 -2.44 9.97
CA LEU A 8 0.38 -3.36 8.86
C LEU A 8 -0.76 -2.85 7.95
N ARG A 9 -1.87 -2.41 8.54
CA ARG A 9 -2.98 -1.81 7.77
C ARG A 9 -2.50 -0.61 6.94
N HIS A 10 -1.67 0.24 7.54
CA HIS A 10 -1.08 1.37 6.82
C HIS A 10 -0.31 0.95 5.56
N LEU A 11 0.45 -0.15 5.61
CA LEU A 11 1.18 -0.65 4.43
C LEU A 11 0.21 -1.14 3.34
N PHE A 12 -0.84 -1.87 3.72
CA PHE A 12 -1.85 -2.34 2.76
C PHE A 12 -2.51 -1.18 2.03
N ASP A 13 -2.84 -0.10 2.75
CA ASP A 13 -3.55 1.04 2.20
C ASP A 13 -2.66 1.96 1.35
N THR A 14 -1.37 2.07 1.69
CA THR A 14 -0.49 3.08 1.08
C THR A 14 0.53 2.53 0.09
N VAL A 15 0.98 1.28 0.27
CA VAL A 15 2.03 0.68 -0.56
C VAL A 15 1.39 -0.19 -1.63
N HIS A 16 1.17 0.38 -2.81
CA HIS A 16 0.70 -0.37 -3.99
C HIS A 16 1.35 0.12 -5.31
N PRO A 17 1.45 -0.74 -6.34
CA PRO A 17 2.03 -0.39 -7.64
C PRO A 17 1.23 0.68 -8.38
N ARG A 18 1.89 1.42 -9.30
CA ARG A 18 1.23 2.44 -10.14
C ARG A 18 0.16 1.77 -11.02
N GLY A 19 -1.03 2.39 -11.09
CA GLY A 19 -2.13 1.91 -11.94
C GLY A 19 -2.95 0.75 -11.36
N ARG A 20 -2.70 0.36 -10.11
CA ARG A 20 -3.46 -0.67 -9.39
C ARG A 20 -3.87 -0.15 -8.01
N GLY A 21 -5.01 -0.64 -7.50
CA GLY A 21 -5.46 -0.38 -6.13
C GLY A 21 -4.64 -1.11 -5.06
N PRO A 22 -5.03 -0.96 -3.77
CA PRO A 22 -4.42 -1.62 -2.63
C PRO A 22 -4.25 -3.14 -2.82
N TYR A 23 -3.22 -3.72 -2.19
CA TYR A 23 -3.08 -5.17 -2.18
C TYR A 23 -4.24 -5.82 -1.43
N THR A 24 -4.71 -6.96 -1.93
CA THR A 24 -5.65 -7.79 -1.15
C THR A 24 -4.87 -8.70 -0.21
N GLN A 25 -5.53 -9.17 0.87
CA GLN A 25 -4.92 -10.13 1.79
C GLN A 25 -4.46 -11.39 1.06
N THR A 26 -5.29 -11.92 0.16
CA THR A 26 -4.99 -13.11 -0.64
C THR A 26 -3.72 -12.93 -1.46
N GLU A 27 -3.55 -11.77 -2.11
CA GLU A 27 -2.36 -11.50 -2.91
C GLU A 27 -1.09 -11.47 -2.10
N VAL A 28 -1.09 -10.80 -0.96
CA VAL A 28 0.10 -10.75 -0.08
C VAL A 28 0.44 -12.16 0.40
N VAL A 29 -0.58 -12.96 0.76
CA VAL A 29 -0.37 -14.35 1.17
C VAL A 29 0.22 -15.18 0.04
N ASP A 30 -0.27 -15.03 -1.18
CA ASP A 30 0.23 -15.77 -2.34
C ASP A 30 1.67 -15.36 -2.71
N ILE A 31 2.01 -14.07 -2.60
CA ILE A 31 3.40 -13.59 -2.78
C ILE A 31 4.32 -14.21 -1.73
N ILE A 32 3.93 -14.21 -0.45
CA ILE A 32 4.72 -14.82 0.63
C ILE A 32 4.91 -16.32 0.38
N ARG A 33 3.85 -17.02 -0.04
CA ARG A 33 3.91 -18.46 -0.35
C ARG A 33 4.81 -18.77 -1.54
N PHE A 34 4.77 -17.92 -2.57
CA PHE A 34 5.66 -18.06 -3.72
C PHE A 34 7.13 -17.91 -3.32
N GLY A 35 7.42 -17.06 -2.33
CA GLY A 35 8.74 -16.92 -1.71
C GLY A 35 9.14 -18.05 -0.74
N GLY A 36 8.29 -19.07 -0.54
CA GLY A 36 8.53 -20.20 0.37
C GLY A 36 8.00 -20.00 1.80
N GLY A 37 7.35 -18.88 2.09
CA GLY A 37 6.75 -18.61 3.40
C GLY A 37 5.48 -19.40 3.66
N LYS A 38 5.16 -19.65 4.93
CA LYS A 38 4.01 -20.48 5.36
C LYS A 38 2.77 -19.68 5.77
N MET A 39 2.58 -18.51 5.17
CA MET A 39 1.49 -17.61 5.51
C MET A 39 0.12 -18.15 5.03
N THR A 40 -0.95 -17.82 5.75
CA THR A 40 -2.34 -18.10 5.35
C THR A 40 -3.21 -16.85 5.43
N THR A 41 -4.28 -16.81 4.63
CA THR A 41 -5.25 -15.69 4.64
C THR A 41 -5.94 -15.52 5.98
N GLY A 42 -6.31 -16.63 6.63
CA GLY A 42 -6.88 -16.60 7.98
C GLY A 42 -5.93 -15.99 9.01
N TYR A 43 -4.63 -16.34 8.95
CA TYR A 43 -3.64 -15.76 9.85
C TYR A 43 -3.39 -14.28 9.56
N MET A 44 -3.27 -13.89 8.29
CA MET A 44 -3.17 -12.48 7.87
C MET A 44 -4.35 -11.64 8.39
N SER A 45 -5.58 -12.14 8.27
CA SER A 45 -6.78 -11.49 8.80
C SER A 45 -6.73 -11.31 10.33
N GLN A 46 -6.20 -12.31 11.05
CA GLN A 46 -6.01 -12.22 12.50
C GLN A 46 -4.96 -11.15 12.89
N LEU A 47 -3.91 -10.98 12.09
CA LEU A 47 -2.90 -9.94 12.29
C LEU A 47 -3.50 -8.55 12.02
N LEU A 48 -4.21 -8.37 10.91
CA LEU A 48 -4.83 -7.09 10.53
C LEU A 48 -5.92 -6.65 11.53
N SER A 49 -6.69 -7.60 12.06
CA SER A 49 -7.70 -7.33 13.09
C SER A 49 -7.12 -7.12 14.49
N GLY A 50 -5.82 -7.36 14.69
CA GLY A 50 -5.17 -7.27 16.00
C GLY A 50 -5.53 -8.40 16.97
N LYS A 51 -6.29 -9.42 16.53
CA LYS A 51 -6.54 -10.65 17.32
C LYS A 51 -5.25 -11.39 17.62
N ARG A 52 -4.27 -11.29 16.72
CA ARG A 52 -2.88 -11.75 16.91
C ARG A 52 -1.98 -10.53 16.84
N GLN A 53 -1.24 -10.29 17.92
CA GLN A 53 -0.39 -9.09 18.05
C GLN A 53 1.10 -9.39 17.87
N SER A 54 1.51 -10.65 18.07
CA SER A 54 2.92 -11.07 18.04
C SER A 54 3.12 -12.18 17.02
N PRO A 55 3.28 -11.84 15.73
CA PRO A 55 3.74 -12.80 14.74
C PRO A 55 5.17 -13.25 15.01
N GLY A 56 5.55 -14.42 14.48
CA GLY A 56 6.95 -14.86 14.51
C GLY A 56 7.83 -13.98 13.63
N VAL A 57 9.12 -13.90 13.95
CA VAL A 57 10.12 -13.08 13.21
C VAL A 57 10.15 -13.41 11.72
N GLU A 58 10.00 -14.68 11.37
CA GLU A 58 9.94 -15.13 9.97
C GLU A 58 8.74 -14.52 9.23
N THR A 59 7.56 -14.51 9.86
CA THR A 59 6.37 -13.88 9.32
C THR A 59 6.54 -12.37 9.15
N VAL A 60 7.15 -11.69 10.12
CA VAL A 60 7.42 -10.25 10.01
C VAL A 60 8.35 -9.98 8.83
N ARG A 61 9.42 -10.77 8.69
CA ARG A 61 10.35 -10.67 7.57
C ARG A 61 9.67 -10.87 6.23
N ASP A 62 8.83 -11.90 6.11
CA ASP A 62 8.08 -12.17 4.88
C ASP A 62 7.20 -10.98 4.48
N ILE A 63 6.48 -10.40 5.44
CA ILE A 63 5.64 -9.22 5.23
C ILE A 63 6.51 -8.02 4.78
N CYS A 64 7.61 -7.76 5.49
CA CYS A 64 8.56 -6.69 5.15
C CYS A 64 9.10 -6.83 3.72
N ASN A 65 9.40 -8.06 3.28
CA ASN A 65 9.88 -8.33 1.93
C ASN A 65 8.84 -8.02 0.86
N VAL A 66 7.55 -8.32 1.10
CA VAL A 66 6.47 -8.01 0.13
C VAL A 66 6.27 -6.51 -0.02
N PHE A 67 6.29 -5.77 1.09
CA PHE A 67 6.07 -4.33 1.09
C PHE A 67 7.35 -3.52 0.88
N HIS A 68 8.50 -4.19 0.75
CA HIS A 68 9.82 -3.57 0.61
C HIS A 68 10.15 -2.55 1.72
N VAL A 69 9.81 -2.88 2.98
CA VAL A 69 10.10 -2.06 4.16
C VAL A 69 11.08 -2.75 5.11
N PRO A 70 11.90 -2.02 5.88
CA PRO A 70 12.79 -2.62 6.88
C PRO A 70 12.00 -3.28 8.02
N MET A 71 12.57 -4.30 8.68
CA MET A 71 11.92 -4.94 9.83
C MET A 71 11.72 -3.98 11.00
N ASP A 72 12.63 -3.02 11.16
CA ASP A 72 12.58 -2.00 12.20
C ASP A 72 11.31 -1.13 12.10
N TYR A 73 10.66 -1.10 10.93
CA TYR A 73 9.36 -0.46 10.75
C TYR A 73 8.29 -0.93 11.75
N PHE A 74 8.36 -2.17 12.24
CA PHE A 74 7.37 -2.70 13.19
C PHE A 74 7.78 -2.56 14.67
N SER A 75 9.06 -2.32 14.96
CA SER A 75 9.59 -2.26 16.33
C SER A 75 10.03 -0.87 16.76
N ASP A 76 10.47 -0.03 15.83
CA ASP A 76 11.03 1.28 16.07
C ASP A 76 10.06 2.37 15.60
N GLU A 77 9.87 3.42 16.42
CA GLU A 77 8.93 4.50 16.12
C GLU A 77 9.53 5.53 15.15
N GLU A 78 10.84 5.80 15.23
CA GLU A 78 11.52 6.73 14.34
C GLU A 78 11.53 6.21 12.90
N THR A 79 11.85 4.92 12.73
CA THR A 79 11.78 4.22 11.45
C THR A 79 10.36 4.18 10.89
N TYR A 80 9.36 4.00 11.75
CA TYR A 80 7.96 4.03 11.34
C TYR A 80 7.58 5.38 10.72
N GLU A 81 7.89 6.49 11.40
CA GLU A 81 7.59 7.83 10.89
C GLU A 81 8.41 8.19 9.64
N LEU A 82 9.68 7.77 9.56
CA LEU A 82 10.51 7.96 8.37
C LEU A 82 9.93 7.25 7.13
N VAL A 83 9.55 5.98 7.28
CA VAL A 83 8.96 5.19 6.18
C VAL A 83 7.63 5.78 5.77
N LYS A 84 6.78 6.14 6.73
CA LYS A 84 5.47 6.79 6.49
C LYS A 84 5.62 8.11 5.74
N HIS A 85 6.57 8.96 6.12
CA HIS A 85 6.87 10.20 5.40
C HIS A 85 7.38 9.93 3.98
N THR A 86 8.23 8.91 3.81
CA THR A 86 8.74 8.50 2.50
C THR A 86 7.61 8.01 1.58
N ILE A 87 6.69 7.18 2.10
CA ILE A 87 5.54 6.69 1.35
C ILE A 87 4.62 7.85 0.96
N ALA A 88 4.33 8.77 1.88
CA ALA A 88 3.50 9.95 1.60
C ALA A 88 4.12 10.83 0.51
N TRP A 89 5.43 11.07 0.56
CA TRP A 89 6.13 11.82 -0.49
C TRP A 89 6.05 11.13 -1.85
N ILE A 90 6.22 9.81 -1.92
CA ILE A 90 6.09 9.05 -3.16
C ILE A 90 4.66 9.15 -3.73
N GLN A 91 3.64 9.17 -2.86
CA GLN A 91 2.25 9.33 -3.28
C GLN A 91 1.96 10.74 -3.81
N ASP A 92 2.44 11.79 -3.14
CA ASP A 92 2.27 13.19 -3.56
C ASP A 92 2.89 13.46 -4.94
N VAL A 93 4.09 12.92 -5.18
CA VAL A 93 4.74 12.96 -6.50
C VAL A 93 3.89 12.24 -7.56
N ARG A 94 3.27 11.11 -7.20
CA ARG A 94 2.40 10.35 -8.13
C ARG A 94 1.11 11.10 -8.46
N ASP A 95 0.48 11.76 -7.50
CA ASP A 95 -0.77 12.51 -7.74
C ASP A 95 -0.50 13.79 -8.54
N SER A 96 0.62 14.47 -8.28
CA SER A 96 1.09 15.60 -9.10
C SER A 96 1.31 15.21 -10.57
N ASP A 97 1.90 14.04 -10.84
CA ASP A 97 2.04 13.50 -12.20
C ASP A 97 0.68 13.23 -12.86
N ARG A 98 -0.29 12.69 -12.09
CA ARG A 98 -1.64 12.37 -12.61
C ARG A 98 -2.41 13.63 -13.00
N GLU A 99 -2.34 14.68 -12.20
CA GLU A 99 -2.97 15.97 -12.49
C GLU A 99 -2.41 16.60 -13.77
N GLN A 100 -1.10 16.53 -13.99
CA GLN A 100 -0.49 17.05 -15.22
C GLN A 100 -0.93 16.27 -16.47
N VAL A 101 -1.07 14.94 -16.38
CA VAL A 101 -1.57 14.12 -17.50
C VAL A 101 -3.06 14.38 -17.76
N ALA A 102 -3.87 14.49 -16.71
CA ALA A 102 -5.30 14.82 -16.82
C ALA A 102 -5.51 16.21 -17.43
N ALA A 103 -4.72 17.21 -17.03
CA ALA A 103 -4.78 18.56 -17.59
C ALA A 103 -4.42 18.61 -19.09
N ARG A 104 -3.53 17.72 -19.57
CA ARG A 104 -3.21 17.59 -21.00
C ARG A 104 -4.25 16.81 -21.80
N ALA A 105 -4.92 15.83 -21.17
CA ALA A 105 -5.98 15.05 -21.80
C ALA A 105 -7.34 15.77 -21.79
N TYR A 106 -7.49 16.80 -20.95
CA TYR A 106 -8.63 17.71 -20.99
C TYR A 106 -8.52 18.61 -22.22
N ASP A 107 -9.20 18.23 -23.29
CA ASP A 107 -9.42 19.06 -24.47
C ASP A 107 -10.75 19.83 -24.31
N PRO A 108 -10.75 21.08 -23.82
CA PRO A 108 -11.96 21.87 -23.63
C PRO A 108 -12.68 22.17 -24.95
N PHE A 109 -12.03 22.05 -26.12
CA PHE A 109 -12.64 22.34 -27.42
C PHE A 109 -13.54 21.20 -27.93
N ARG A 110 -13.34 19.96 -27.47
CA ARG A 110 -14.21 18.84 -27.86
C ARG A 110 -15.63 18.98 -27.31
N LYS A 111 -15.83 19.73 -26.23
CA LYS A 111 -17.15 19.91 -25.60
C LYS A 111 -17.99 21.02 -26.23
N MET A 112 -17.40 21.92 -27.02
CA MET A 112 -18.12 23.03 -27.68
C MET A 112 -18.81 22.64 -29.00
N MET A 113 -18.38 21.58 -29.69
CA MET A 113 -19.01 21.13 -30.95
C MET A 113 -20.27 20.26 -30.76
N GLN A 114 -20.81 20.15 -29.54
CA GLN A 114 -21.98 19.31 -29.23
C GLN A 114 -23.19 20.13 -28.76
N SER A 115 -23.18 21.46 -28.99
CA SER A 115 -24.23 22.38 -28.51
C SER A 115 -24.91 23.19 -29.62
N ASP A 116 -24.58 22.97 -30.90
CA ASP A 116 -25.22 23.64 -32.04
C ASP A 116 -26.27 22.77 -32.78
N ASP A 117 -26.66 21.63 -32.19
CA ASP A 117 -27.74 20.76 -32.67
C ASP A 117 -28.78 20.54 -31.54
N ASP A 118 -29.52 21.60 -31.19
CA ASP A 118 -30.91 21.52 -30.69
C ASP A 118 -31.67 22.83 -30.98
#